data_AF-A0A851P0J4-F1
#
_entry.id   AF-A0A851P0J4-F1
#
_cell.length_a   1.000
_cell.length_b   1.000
_cell.length_c   1.000
_cell.angle_alpha   90.00
_cell.angle_beta   90.00
_cell.angle_gamma   90.00
#
_symmetry.space_group_name_H-M   'P 1'
#
loop_
_entity.id
_entity.type
_entity.pdbx_description
1 polymer ?
#
loop_
_entity_poly.entity_id
_entity_poly.type
_entity_poly.pdbx_seq_one_letter_code
_entity_poly.pdbx_strand_id
1 'polypeptide(L)' 'AAATRPFRCEQCGRSYKHAGSLVNHRQSHATGLFRCPACPKAFGNLMALKNHRRSH' A
#
# COMPACT_ATOMS: atom_id res chain seq x y z
N ALA A 1 18.18 -22.35 9.68
CA ALA A 1 18.65 -21.27 8.79
C ALA A 1 17.57 -20.19 8.73
N ALA A 2 17.75 -19.09 9.46
CA ALA A 2 16.83 -17.95 9.40
C ALA A 2 16.89 -17.38 7.98
N ALA A 3 15.78 -17.46 7.24
CA ALA A 3 15.68 -16.79 5.95
C ALA A 3 15.75 -15.29 6.22
N THR A 4 16.96 -14.72 6.18
CA THR A 4 17.17 -13.29 6.32
C THR A 4 16.41 -12.64 5.19
N ARG A 5 15.32 -11.97 5.55
CA ARG A 5 14.54 -11.12 4.68
C ARG A 5 14.95 -9.69 5.03
N PRO A 6 16.15 -9.23 4.60
CA PRO A 6 16.67 -7.93 5.03
C PRO A 6 15.83 -6.78 4.50
N PHE A 7 15.01 -7.02 3.47
CA PHE A 7 14.20 -5.99 2.82
C PHE A 7 12.82 -5.91 3.47
N ARG A 8 12.66 -5.04 4.47
CA ARG A 8 11.40 -4.81 5.18
C ARG A 8 10.68 -3.56 4.67
N CYS A 9 9.37 -3.66 4.49
CA CYS A 9 8.49 -2.52 4.26
C CYS A 9 8.21 -1.80 5.57
N GLU A 10 8.58 -0.54 5.67
CA GLU A 10 8.36 0.29 6.86
C GLU A 10 6.89 0.68 7.03
N GLN A 11 6.09 0.63 5.96
CA GLN A 11 4.68 1.03 5.99
C GLN A 11 3.75 -0.06 6.54
N CYS A 12 4.10 -1.35 6.39
CA CYS A 12 3.27 -2.47 6.88
C CYS A 12 4.05 -3.59 7.60
N GLY A 13 5.37 -3.46 7.73
CA GLY A 13 6.23 -4.44 8.42
C GLY A 13 6.53 -5.72 7.64
N ARG A 14 6.01 -5.90 6.42
CA ARG A 14 6.29 -7.10 5.60
C ARG A 14 7.76 -7.17 5.20
N SER A 15 8.34 -8.37 5.29
CA SER A 15 9.75 -8.61 4.98
C SER A 15 9.91 -9.50 3.74
N TYR A 16 10.86 -9.15 2.88
CA TYR A 16 11.11 -9.76 1.57
C TYR A 16 12.56 -10.22 1.45
N LYS A 17 12.79 -11.26 0.65
CA LYS A 17 14.13 -11.83 0.40
C LYS A 17 14.94 -11.00 -0.61
N HIS A 18 14.27 -10.27 -1.51
CA HIS A 18 14.89 -9.50 -2.59
C HIS A 18 14.41 -8.05 -2.56
N ALA A 19 15.31 -7.11 -2.91
CA ALA A 19 15.00 -5.68 -3.00
C ALA A 19 13.89 -5.40 -4.04
N GLY A 20 13.93 -6.05 -5.20
CA GLY A 20 12.91 -5.86 -6.26
C GLY A 20 11.49 -6.20 -5.80
N SER A 21 11.33 -7.24 -4.98
CA SER A 21 10.02 -7.60 -4.41
C SER A 21 9.52 -6.53 -3.43
N LEU A 22 10.42 -5.94 -2.64
CA LEU A 22 10.08 -4.82 -1.76
C LEU A 22 9.69 -3.57 -2.57
N VAL A 23 10.40 -3.27 -3.66
CA VAL A 23 10.09 -2.11 -4.54
C VAL A 23 8.73 -2.27 -5.22
N ASN A 24 8.43 -3.43 -5.80
CA ASN A 24 7.12 -3.72 -6.39
C ASN A 24 6.01 -3.69 -5.33
N HIS A 25 6.29 -4.21 -4.13
CA HIS A 25 5.36 -4.11 -3.01
C HIS A 25 5.16 -2.66 -2.53
N ARG A 26 6.20 -1.82 -2.50
CA ARG A 26 6.07 -0.39 -2.21
C ARG A 26 5.18 0.31 -3.24
N GLN A 27 5.25 -0.08 -4.52
CA GLN A 27 4.29 0.39 -5.52
C GLN A 27 2.86 -0.05 -5.20
N SER A 28 2.66 -1.27 -4.68
CA SER A 28 1.32 -1.67 -4.20
C SER A 28 0.80 -0.81 -3.06
N HIS A 29 1.66 -0.20 -2.24
CA HIS A 29 1.23 0.80 -1.24
C HIS A 29 0.89 2.15 -1.88
N ALA A 30 1.64 2.57 -2.89
CA ALA A 30 1.31 3.75 -3.69
C ALA A 30 -0.04 3.56 -4.43
N THR A 31 -0.34 2.35 -4.88
CA THR A 31 -1.65 1.95 -5.45
C THR A 31 -2.68 1.55 -4.37
N GLY A 32 -2.28 1.46 -3.09
CA GLY A 32 -2.86 0.49 -2.16
C GLY A 32 -3.99 0.96 -1.30
N LEU A 33 -4.05 2.25 -0.95
CA LEU A 33 -5.17 2.79 -0.20
C LEU A 33 -5.30 4.27 -0.53
N PHE A 34 -6.19 4.56 -1.47
CA PHE A 34 -6.63 5.90 -1.79
C PHE A 34 -7.48 6.41 -0.62
N ARG A 35 -6.87 7.21 0.26
CA ARG A 35 -7.55 7.82 1.40
C ARG A 35 -8.37 9.02 0.95
N CYS A 36 -9.57 9.14 1.49
CA CYS A 36 -10.36 10.35 1.30
C CYS A 36 -9.75 11.49 2.13
N PRO A 37 -9.57 12.70 1.58
CA PRO A 37 -9.10 13.85 2.36
C PRO A 37 -10.19 14.41 3.30
N ALA A 38 -11.47 14.08 3.06
CA ALA A 38 -12.60 14.59 3.83
C ALA A 38 -13.08 13.62 4.94
N CYS A 39 -12.63 12.36 4.95
CA CYS A 39 -13.04 11.38 5.95
C CYS A 39 -12.00 10.25 6.10
N PRO A 40 -12.05 9.46 7.19
CA PRO A 40 -11.05 8.40 7.44
C PRO A 40 -11.20 7.15 6.56
N LYS A 41 -12.04 7.18 5.50
CA LYS A 41 -12.20 6.04 4.59
C LYS A 41 -11.02 5.90 3.62
N ALA A 42 -10.64 4.66 3.36
CA ALA A 42 -9.57 4.29 2.45
C ALA A 42 -10.05 3.24 1.44
N PHE A 43 -9.64 3.38 0.18
CA PHE A 43 -10.13 2.55 -0.93
C PHE A 43 -8.97 1.87 -1.64
N GLY A 44 -9.10 0.58 -1.97
CA GLY A 44 -8.06 -0.19 -2.67
C GLY A 44 -7.91 0.14 -4.16
N ASN A 45 -8.72 1.05 -4.71
CA ASN A 45 -8.59 1.50 -6.09
C ASN A 45 -9.02 2.97 -6.24
N LEU A 46 -8.44 3.66 -7.24
CA LEU A 46 -8.64 5.10 -7.46
C LEU A 46 -10.09 5.39 -7.85
N MET A 47 -10.73 4.49 -8.60
CA MET A 47 -12.10 4.65 -9.09
C MET A 47 -13.11 4.67 -7.93
N ALA A 48 -12.92 3.82 -6.93
CA ALA A 48 -13.73 3.74 -5.73
C ALA A 48 -13.56 4.98 -4.86
N LEU A 49 -12.32 5.50 -4.71
CA LEU A 49 -12.12 6.80 -4.08
C LEU A 49 -12.84 7.91 -4.86
N LYS A 50 -12.70 7.96 -6.19
CA LYS A 50 -13.30 9.01 -7.02
C LYS A 50 -14.83 8.96 -6.95
N ASN A 51 -15.41 7.77 -6.94
CA ASN A 51 -16.85 7.59 -6.78
C ASN A 51 -17.32 7.99 -5.38
N HIS A 52 -16.62 7.54 -4.34
CA HIS A 52 -16.88 7.94 -2.97
C HIS A 52 -16.79 9.45 -2.77
N ARG A 53 -15.82 10.12 -3.38
CA ARG A 53 -15.65 11.57 -3.28
C ARG A 53 -16.78 12.36 -3.94
N ARG A 54 -17.56 11.75 -4.84
CA ARG A 54 -18.79 12.35 -5.39
C ARG A 54 -20.01 12.19 -4.46
N SER A 55 -19.95 11.27 -3.49
CA SER A 55 -21.03 11.08 -2.51
C SER A 55 -20.79 11.81 -1.20
N HIS A 56 -19.68 12.53 -1.09
CA HIS A 56 -19.47 13.56 -0.08
C HIS A 56 -20.19 14.82 -0.52
#